data_AF-A0A6N2E8H4-F1
#
_entry.id   AF-A0A6N2E8H4-F1
#
_cell.length_a   1.000
_cell.length_b   1.000
_cell.length_c   1.000
_cell.angle_alpha   90.00
_cell.angle_beta   90.00
_cell.angle_gamma   90.00
#
_symmetry.space_group_name_H-M   'P 1'
#
loop_
_entity.id
_entity.type
_entity.pdbx_description
1 polymer ?
#
loop_
_entity_poly.entity_id
_entity_poly.type
_entity_poly.pdbx_seq_one_letter_code
_entity_poly.pdbx_strand_id
1 'polypeptide(L)'
;MTSASSLSGLQDDEHSLPCRTTSFYRALAETEDPARDPIAAQFIPQAKEYHHEEHESADPLADRRYLVSERLIHRYPDRVLLLTTDTCAVYCRHCFRRHFTGGRQGAPSAQEMDKVLAYICENPGVQEILLSGGDPLTLSD
;
A
#
# COMPACT_ATOMS: atom_id res chain seq x y z
N MET A 1 5.75 -16.51 20.69
CA MET A 1 4.73 -15.66 21.34
C MET A 1 5.38 -14.35 21.78
N THR A 2 5.78 -13.49 20.86
CA THR A 2 6.09 -12.09 21.19
C THR A 2 4.75 -11.36 21.26
N SER A 3 4.31 -11.12 22.49
CA SER A 3 3.12 -10.34 22.79
C SER A 3 3.22 -8.99 22.08
N ALA A 4 2.08 -8.49 21.61
CA ALA A 4 1.92 -7.13 21.08
C ALA A 4 2.25 -6.01 22.10
N SER A 5 2.87 -6.34 23.24
CA SER A 5 3.12 -5.41 24.36
C SER A 5 4.41 -4.61 24.25
N SER A 6 5.26 -4.84 23.24
CA SER A 6 6.45 -4.01 22.99
C SER A 6 6.20 -2.83 22.05
N LEU A 7 4.97 -2.65 21.55
CA LEU A 7 4.58 -1.56 20.65
C LEU A 7 3.73 -0.47 21.35
N SER A 8 3.58 -0.54 22.67
CA SER A 8 2.86 0.45 23.47
C SER A 8 3.65 1.77 23.53
N GLY A 9 3.38 2.66 22.59
CA GLY A 9 4.02 3.97 22.50
C GLY A 9 4.23 4.49 21.08
N LEU A 10 3.97 3.68 20.06
CA LEU A 10 4.07 4.10 18.67
C LEU A 10 2.78 4.83 18.27
N GLN A 11 2.89 6.13 18.06
CA GLN A 11 1.77 6.97 17.65
C GLN A 11 1.35 6.59 16.23
N ASP A 12 0.04 6.41 16.01
CA ASP A 12 -0.56 6.27 14.69
C ASP A 12 -0.53 7.63 13.98
N ASP A 13 0.46 7.86 13.13
CA ASP A 13 0.49 8.98 12.19
C ASP A 13 0.04 8.55 10.78
N GLU A 14 -0.02 9.51 9.84
CA GLU A 14 -0.40 9.24 8.44
C GLU A 14 0.61 8.31 7.73
N HIS A 15 1.79 8.11 8.29
CA HIS A 15 2.86 7.26 7.78
C HIS A 15 2.87 5.88 8.45
N SER A 16 2.17 5.69 9.57
CA SER A 16 1.98 4.42 10.26
C SER A 16 1.31 3.39 9.35
N LEU A 17 2.08 2.35 8.97
CA LEU A 17 1.55 1.17 8.31
C LEU A 17 1.27 0.12 9.38
N PRO A 18 0.01 -0.34 9.57
CA PRO A 18 -0.29 -1.36 10.57
C PRO A 18 0.45 -2.67 10.28
N CYS A 19 0.62 -3.51 11.31
CA CYS A 19 1.15 -4.86 11.12
C CYS A 19 0.04 -5.78 10.57
N ARG A 20 0.27 -6.35 9.39
CA ARG A 20 -0.62 -7.36 8.79
C ARG A 20 0.21 -8.42 8.10
N THR A 21 -0.06 -9.68 8.41
CA THR A 21 0.59 -10.83 7.78
C THR A 21 -0.33 -12.05 7.82
N THR A 22 -0.16 -12.96 6.87
CA THR A 22 -0.89 -14.24 6.85
C THR A 22 -0.22 -15.27 7.74
N SER A 23 -0.94 -16.33 8.13
CA SER A 23 -0.35 -17.47 8.84
C SER A 23 0.75 -18.15 8.03
N PHE A 24 0.57 -18.23 6.70
CA PHE A 24 1.56 -18.76 5.78
C PHE A 24 2.88 -17.97 5.83
N TYR A 25 2.83 -16.65 5.63
CA TYR A 25 4.03 -15.81 5.67
C TYR A 25 4.70 -15.83 7.05
N ARG A 26 3.91 -15.84 8.12
CA ARG A 26 4.43 -15.95 9.49
C ARG A 26 5.15 -17.28 9.74
N ALA A 27 4.69 -18.38 9.14
CA ALA A 27 5.32 -19.70 9.30
C ALA A 27 6.66 -19.82 8.55
N LEU A 28 6.91 -18.96 7.55
CA LEU A 28 8.19 -18.90 6.85
C LEU A 28 9.28 -18.17 7.63
N ALA A 29 8.90 -17.43 8.68
CA ALA A 29 9.85 -16.72 9.53
C ALA A 29 10.33 -17.63 10.68
N GLU A 30 11.63 -17.85 10.77
CA GLU A 30 12.33 -18.66 11.77
C GLU A 30 12.75 -17.77 12.95
N THR A 31 11.82 -17.34 13.81
CA THR A 31 12.14 -16.21 14.71
C THR A 31 12.46 -16.57 16.17
N GLU A 32 13.74 -16.45 16.52
CA GLU A 32 14.20 -16.00 17.87
C GLU A 32 14.49 -14.48 17.90
N ASP A 33 14.98 -13.89 16.78
CA ASP A 33 15.19 -12.44 16.61
C ASP A 33 14.60 -11.94 15.27
N PRO A 34 13.44 -11.26 15.30
CA PRO A 34 12.79 -10.69 14.10
C PRO A 34 13.63 -9.75 13.25
N ALA A 35 14.64 -9.07 13.84
CA ALA A 35 15.44 -8.10 13.09
C ALA A 35 16.51 -8.76 12.21
N ARG A 36 16.85 -10.01 12.49
CA ARG A 36 17.84 -10.80 11.75
C ARG A 36 17.21 -11.78 10.76
N ASP A 37 15.92 -12.03 10.89
CA ASP A 37 15.17 -12.86 9.96
C ASP A 37 14.69 -12.03 8.74
N PRO A 38 15.12 -12.38 7.51
CA PRO A 38 14.80 -11.60 6.32
C PRO A 38 13.31 -11.66 5.93
N ILE A 39 12.57 -12.68 6.35
CA ILE A 39 11.13 -12.81 6.12
C ILE A 39 10.36 -11.99 7.17
N ALA A 40 10.75 -12.09 8.44
CA ALA A 40 10.16 -11.31 9.52
C ALA A 40 10.35 -9.80 9.33
N ALA A 41 11.53 -9.37 8.90
CA ALA A 41 11.85 -7.96 8.63
C ALA A 41 10.95 -7.34 7.54
N GLN A 42 10.27 -8.16 6.72
CA GLN A 42 9.34 -7.67 5.71
C GLN A 42 7.97 -7.30 6.27
N PHE A 43 7.54 -7.81 7.43
CA PHE A 43 6.18 -7.54 7.96
C PHE A 43 6.11 -7.20 9.45
N ILE A 44 7.16 -7.43 10.24
CA ILE A 44 7.22 -7.04 11.66
C ILE A 44 7.72 -5.59 11.74
N PRO A 45 6.91 -4.65 12.29
CA PRO A 45 7.33 -3.27 12.43
C PRO A 45 8.57 -3.12 13.30
N GLN A 46 9.46 -2.19 12.92
CA GLN A 46 10.64 -1.84 13.69
C GLN A 46 10.62 -0.36 14.10
N ALA A 47 11.19 -0.04 15.26
CA ALA A 47 11.27 1.34 15.75
C ALA A 47 11.95 2.30 14.76
N LYS A 48 12.91 1.79 13.96
CA LYS A 48 13.60 2.55 12.91
C LYS A 48 12.66 3.17 11.87
N GLU A 49 11.46 2.64 11.69
CA GLU A 49 10.49 3.13 10.70
C GLU A 49 9.82 4.46 11.08
N TYR A 50 10.02 4.90 12.33
CA TYR A 50 9.54 6.18 12.86
C TYR A 50 10.65 7.25 12.86
N HIS A 51 11.84 6.90 12.38
CA HIS A 51 12.91 7.86 12.14
C HIS A 51 12.80 8.34 10.70
N HIS A 52 12.54 9.64 10.53
CA HIS A 52 12.42 10.29 9.23
C HIS A 52 13.66 11.14 8.94
N GLU A 53 14.25 10.94 7.77
CA GLU A 53 15.32 11.78 7.25
C GLU A 53 14.77 12.96 6.44
N GLU A 54 15.51 14.07 6.38
CA GLU A 54 15.06 15.31 5.69
C GLU A 54 14.75 15.13 4.19
N HIS A 55 15.35 14.12 3.57
CA HIS A 55 15.20 13.82 2.15
C HIS A 55 14.07 12.82 1.85
N GLU A 56 13.38 12.33 2.87
CA GLU A 56 12.23 11.44 2.69
C GLU A 56 11.00 12.19 2.18
N SER A 57 10.17 11.48 1.42
CA SER A 57 8.88 11.96 0.94
C SER A 57 7.81 10.93 1.24
N ALA A 58 6.65 11.39 1.69
CA ALA A 58 5.46 10.56 1.85
C ALA A 58 4.93 10.02 0.50
N ASP A 59 5.23 10.73 -0.60
CA ASP A 59 4.89 10.35 -1.98
C ASP A 59 6.18 10.31 -2.83
N PRO A 60 7.01 9.26 -2.70
CA PRO A 60 8.30 9.17 -3.37
C PRO A 60 8.18 9.02 -4.89
N LEU A 61 6.99 8.65 -5.41
CA LEU A 61 6.74 8.52 -6.84
C LEU A 61 6.09 9.76 -7.46
N ALA A 62 5.74 10.75 -6.63
CA ALA A 62 4.92 11.90 -7.00
C ALA A 62 3.59 11.48 -7.65
N ASP A 63 2.98 10.40 -7.17
CA ASP A 63 1.70 9.89 -7.67
C ASP A 63 0.62 10.99 -7.65
N ARG A 64 0.61 11.82 -6.59
CA ARG A 64 -0.36 12.92 -6.44
C ARG A 64 -0.34 13.90 -7.62
N ARG A 65 0.81 14.10 -8.25
CA ARG A 65 0.95 14.98 -9.43
C ARG A 65 0.21 14.44 -10.66
N TYR A 66 0.05 13.13 -10.74
CA TYR A 66 -0.50 12.42 -11.89
C TYR A 66 -1.89 11.84 -11.61
N LEU A 67 -2.49 12.13 -10.45
CA LEU A 67 -3.86 11.76 -10.14
C LEU A 67 -4.82 12.55 -11.03
N VAL A 68 -5.64 11.82 -11.77
CA VAL A 68 -6.72 12.36 -12.62
C VAL A 68 -8.11 12.10 -12.04
N SER A 69 -8.18 11.19 -11.06
CA SER A 69 -9.30 11.00 -10.13
C SER A 69 -8.76 10.48 -8.80
N GLU A 70 -9.64 10.25 -7.81
CA GLU A 70 -9.27 9.70 -6.50
C GLU A 70 -8.62 8.30 -6.59
N ARG A 71 -8.89 7.55 -7.66
CA ARG A 71 -8.43 6.17 -7.83
C ARG A 71 -7.58 5.94 -9.08
N LEU A 72 -7.35 6.96 -9.91
CA LEU A 72 -6.68 6.81 -11.21
C LEU A 72 -5.46 7.70 -11.34
N ILE A 73 -4.32 7.09 -11.63
CA ILE A 73 -3.06 7.77 -11.92
C ILE A 73 -2.74 7.61 -13.41
N HIS A 74 -2.54 8.72 -14.12
CA HIS A 74 -2.16 8.72 -15.53
C HIS A 74 -0.83 9.46 -15.73
N ARG A 75 0.28 8.70 -15.62
CA ARG A 75 1.64 9.23 -15.74
C ARG A 75 2.24 9.08 -17.14
N TYR A 76 1.89 7.99 -17.81
CA TYR A 76 2.45 7.61 -19.11
C TYR A 76 1.36 7.69 -20.18
N PRO A 77 1.68 8.07 -21.43
CA PRO A 77 0.67 8.41 -22.43
C PRO A 77 -0.34 7.30 -22.77
N ASP A 78 0.06 6.03 -22.61
CA ASP A 78 -0.67 4.87 -23.12
C ASP A 78 -1.23 3.96 -22.01
N ARG A 79 -1.02 4.30 -20.74
CA ARG A 79 -1.41 3.43 -19.61
C ARG A 79 -1.77 4.20 -18.36
N VAL A 80 -2.74 3.65 -17.64
CA VAL A 80 -3.20 4.17 -16.36
C VAL A 80 -3.05 3.13 -15.26
N LEU A 81 -2.87 3.59 -14.03
CA LEU A 81 -2.85 2.77 -12.83
C LEU A 81 -4.12 3.03 -12.03
N LEU A 82 -4.96 2.00 -11.89
CA LEU A 82 -6.17 2.02 -11.08
C LEU A 82 -5.88 1.46 -9.69
N LEU A 83 -6.11 2.26 -8.66
CA LEU A 83 -5.97 1.88 -7.26
C LEU A 83 -7.24 1.15 -6.79
N THR A 84 -7.29 -0.17 -6.94
CA THR A 84 -8.48 -1.00 -6.73
C THR A 84 -8.73 -1.39 -5.28
N THR A 85 -7.74 -1.28 -4.41
CA THR A 85 -7.84 -1.60 -2.98
C THR A 85 -6.63 -1.01 -2.27
N ASP A 86 -6.74 -0.69 -1.00
CA ASP A 86 -5.62 -0.28 -0.15
C ASP A 86 -5.17 -1.39 0.82
N THR A 87 -5.66 -2.61 0.58
CA THR A 87 -5.41 -3.78 1.42
C THR A 87 -4.50 -4.77 0.71
N CYS A 88 -3.62 -5.42 1.47
CA CYS A 88 -2.75 -6.50 1.03
C CYS A 88 -2.89 -7.70 1.97
N ALA A 89 -2.51 -8.89 1.53
CA ALA A 89 -2.38 -10.06 2.42
C ALA A 89 -1.29 -9.85 3.48
N VAL A 90 -0.20 -9.16 3.10
CA VAL A 90 0.91 -8.78 3.97
C VAL A 90 1.20 -7.29 3.75
N TYR A 91 1.38 -6.53 4.83
CA TYR A 91 1.81 -5.14 4.75
C TYR A 91 3.34 -5.06 4.84
N CYS A 92 3.97 -4.98 3.66
CA CYS A 92 5.42 -4.91 3.52
C CYS A 92 5.97 -3.64 4.20
N ARG A 93 6.95 -3.78 5.10
CA ARG A 93 7.59 -2.64 5.80
C ARG A 93 8.35 -1.69 4.86
N HIS A 94 8.62 -2.15 3.64
CA HIS A 94 9.26 -1.38 2.56
C HIS A 94 8.25 -0.91 1.48
N CYS A 95 6.94 -0.87 1.79
CA CYS A 95 5.93 -0.42 0.85
C CYS A 95 6.10 1.08 0.52
N PHE A 96 6.44 1.39 -0.74
CA PHE A 96 6.57 2.78 -1.20
C PHE A 96 5.22 3.52 -1.31
N ARG A 97 4.09 2.80 -1.28
CA ARG A 97 2.73 3.36 -1.19
C ARG A 97 2.14 3.23 0.22
N ARG A 98 2.98 3.29 1.28
CA ARG A 98 2.51 3.22 2.67
C ARG A 98 1.50 4.32 3.04
N HIS A 99 1.54 5.47 2.36
CA HIS A 99 0.55 6.55 2.54
C HIS A 99 -0.86 6.17 2.06
N PHE A 100 -0.96 5.23 1.12
CA PHE A 100 -2.22 4.74 0.57
C PHE A 100 -2.64 3.43 1.22
N THR A 101 -1.69 2.49 1.38
CA THR A 101 -1.92 1.14 1.92
C THR A 101 -2.22 1.19 3.42
N GLY A 102 -3.19 0.41 3.89
CA GLY A 102 -3.47 0.32 5.33
C GLY A 102 -4.87 -0.15 5.70
N GLY A 103 -5.76 -0.39 4.73
CA GLY A 103 -7.13 -0.85 4.98
C GLY A 103 -8.05 0.25 5.54
N ARG A 104 -7.80 1.50 5.18
CA ARG A 104 -8.57 2.69 5.54
C ARG A 104 -9.63 3.07 4.49
N GLN A 105 -9.43 2.71 3.21
CA GLN A 105 -10.24 3.15 2.07
C GLN A 105 -10.98 2.02 1.35
N GLY A 106 -10.50 0.78 1.42
CA GLY A 106 -11.13 -0.39 0.78
C GLY A 106 -11.23 -0.28 -0.75
N ALA A 107 -12.18 -1.03 -1.32
CA ALA A 107 -12.48 -1.03 -2.74
C ALA A 107 -13.09 0.31 -3.20
N PRO A 108 -12.87 0.74 -4.46
CA PRO A 108 -13.53 1.89 -5.05
C PRO A 108 -15.05 1.81 -4.89
N SER A 109 -15.65 2.90 -4.46
CA SER A 109 -17.09 3.12 -4.55
C SER A 109 -17.54 3.19 -6.01
N ALA A 110 -18.84 2.99 -6.25
CA ALA A 110 -19.43 3.12 -7.58
C ALA A 110 -19.15 4.51 -8.19
N GLN A 111 -19.25 5.58 -7.39
CA GLN A 111 -19.00 6.94 -7.85
C GLN A 111 -17.53 7.18 -8.24
N GLU A 112 -16.57 6.62 -7.48
CA GLU A 112 -15.15 6.67 -7.87
C GLU A 112 -14.92 5.91 -9.18
N MET A 113 -15.59 4.77 -9.36
CA MET A 113 -15.48 3.98 -10.58
C MET A 113 -16.10 4.68 -11.79
N ASP A 114 -17.22 5.37 -11.63
CA ASP A 114 -17.83 6.16 -12.69
C ASP A 114 -16.87 7.25 -13.21
N LYS A 115 -16.14 7.92 -12.29
CA LYS A 115 -15.10 8.90 -12.67
C LYS A 115 -13.93 8.25 -13.41
N VAL A 116 -13.48 7.08 -12.96
CA VAL A 116 -12.42 6.30 -13.62
C VAL A 116 -12.84 5.95 -15.05
N LEU A 117 -14.04 5.40 -15.21
CA LEU A 117 -14.57 4.98 -16.51
C LEU A 117 -14.79 6.17 -17.45
N ALA A 118 -15.34 7.27 -16.96
CA ALA A 118 -15.50 8.50 -17.73
C ALA A 118 -14.16 9.00 -18.28
N TYR A 119 -13.13 9.07 -17.42
CA TYR A 119 -11.80 9.48 -17.84
C TYR A 119 -11.22 8.56 -18.93
N ILE A 120 -11.31 7.24 -18.75
CA ILE A 120 -10.77 6.28 -19.72
C ILE A 120 -11.51 6.41 -21.07
N CYS A 121 -12.84 6.55 -21.06
CA CYS A 121 -13.64 6.75 -22.28
C CYS A 121 -13.26 8.03 -23.04
N GLU A 122 -12.90 9.10 -22.33
CA GLU A 122 -12.49 10.39 -22.91
C GLU A 122 -11.03 10.38 -23.42
N ASN A 123 -10.23 9.38 -23.02
CA ASN A 123 -8.81 9.30 -23.32
C ASN A 123 -8.49 8.04 -24.16
N PRO A 124 -8.79 8.03 -25.47
CA PRO A 124 -8.60 6.86 -26.34
C PRO A 124 -7.12 6.46 -26.55
N GLY A 125 -6.18 7.28 -26.10
CA GLY A 125 -4.75 6.93 -26.05
C GLY A 125 -4.42 5.89 -24.98
N VAL A 126 -5.27 5.70 -23.97
CA VAL A 126 -5.08 4.68 -22.93
C VAL A 126 -5.35 3.29 -23.52
N GLN A 127 -4.31 2.47 -23.59
CA GLN A 127 -4.37 1.11 -24.13
C GLN A 127 -4.23 0.05 -23.04
N GLU A 128 -3.67 0.40 -21.88
CA GLU A 128 -3.43 -0.51 -20.77
C GLU A 128 -3.94 0.06 -19.45
N ILE A 129 -4.59 -0.79 -18.65
CA ILE A 129 -5.06 -0.45 -17.31
C ILE A 129 -4.40 -1.43 -16.34
N LEU A 130 -3.55 -0.90 -15.47
CA LEU A 130 -2.92 -1.67 -14.40
C LEU A 130 -3.81 -1.62 -13.15
N LEU A 131 -4.29 -2.79 -12.71
CA LEU A 131 -5.00 -2.93 -11.45
C LEU A 131 -3.97 -3.05 -10.32
N SER A 132 -4.03 -2.16 -9.34
CA SER A 132 -3.03 -2.06 -8.27
C SER A 132 -3.61 -1.33 -7.04
N GLY A 133 -2.77 -0.60 -6.30
CA GLY A 133 -3.06 -0.04 -4.99
C GLY A 133 -2.29 -0.83 -3.93
N GLY A 134 -3.02 -1.64 -3.18
CA GLY A 134 -2.48 -2.76 -2.42
C GLY A 134 -2.35 -3.99 -3.32
N ASP A 135 -3.02 -5.08 -2.94
CA ASP A 135 -3.05 -6.33 -3.69
C ASP A 135 -4.46 -6.56 -4.28
N PRO A 136 -4.67 -6.37 -5.61
CA PRO A 136 -5.97 -6.54 -6.25
C PRO A 136 -6.62 -7.91 -6.03
N LEU A 137 -5.82 -8.95 -5.80
CA LEU A 137 -6.32 -10.31 -5.55
C LEU A 137 -6.91 -10.49 -4.15
N THR A 138 -6.94 -9.43 -3.34
CA THR A 138 -7.69 -9.40 -2.08
C THR A 138 -9.16 -9.05 -2.24
N LEU A 139 -9.57 -8.60 -3.44
CA LEU A 139 -10.97 -8.33 -3.76
C LEU A 139 -11.75 -9.63 -3.96
N SER A 140 -13.07 -9.55 -3.78
CA SER A 140 -13.97 -10.66 -4.10
C SER A 140 -14.10 -10.84 -5.61
N ASP A 141 -14.29 -12.10 -6.03
CA ASP A 141 -14.64 -12.49 -7.40
C ASP A 141 -16.00 -11.91 -7.84
#